data_AF-A0A4R2IUP4-F1
#
_entry.id   AF-A0A4R2IUP4-F1
#
_cell.length_a   1.000
_cell.length_b   1.000
_cell.length_c   1.000
_cell.angle_alpha   90.00
_cell.angle_beta   90.00
_cell.angle_gamma   90.00
#
_symmetry.space_group_name_H-M   'P 1'
#
loop_
_entity.id
_entity.type
_entity.pdbx_description
1 polymer ?
#
loop_
_entity_poly.entity_id
_entity_poly.type
_entity_poly.pdbx_seq_one_letter_code
_entity_poly.pdbx_strand_id
1 'polypeptide(L)'
;MTQNLGCNHAVGRSIQVTAGDGELFTYVYQATDPQLESPRPFFHPIRTLAGDLVSVFRPHDHVWHKGITWSLPHFGHENFWGGPTFSKDAGYQQLDNNGSMNHDRIDALDVSDDLVRFAHHLSWRTQAGAHVVDESRSLTTRFADEGWVLVYETAMTNVSGETIQIGSPTTAGRANAGYGGLFWRGPRSFTNGTVLAPQGKGGDELRGQRAAWMGFSGKHDNNDRASSIIIADAADNVRHPPEWFVRSEDFAAVCPAPFFSEELPFESGSTLRFRYAVLVADGASDDQRAAALAAQAQKALAAG
;
A
#
# COMPACT_ATOMS: atom_id res chain seq x y z
N MET A 1 -27.44 15.47 -4.63
CA MET A 1 -27.73 14.12 -4.11
C MET A 1 -26.69 13.83 -3.06
N THR A 2 -27.09 13.41 -1.86
CA THR A 2 -26.17 12.95 -0.83
C THR A 2 -25.45 11.72 -1.37
N GLN A 3 -24.12 11.72 -1.38
CA GLN A 3 -23.36 10.53 -1.77
C GLN A 3 -23.33 9.58 -0.57
N ASN A 4 -23.72 8.33 -0.79
CA ASN A 4 -23.64 7.27 0.21
C ASN A 4 -22.58 6.27 -0.24
N LEU A 5 -21.89 5.64 0.71
CA LEU A 5 -21.02 4.52 0.41
C LEU A 5 -21.83 3.25 0.11
N GLY A 6 -21.27 2.42 -0.75
CA GLY A 6 -21.82 1.11 -1.11
C GLY A 6 -20.72 0.08 -1.33
N CYS A 7 -21.10 -1.19 -1.37
CA CYS A 7 -20.16 -2.29 -1.62
C CYS A 7 -20.79 -3.38 -2.49
N ASN A 8 -20.17 -3.67 -3.63
CA ASN A 8 -20.48 -4.85 -4.43
C ASN A 8 -19.48 -5.96 -4.09
N HIS A 9 -19.97 -7.16 -3.77
CA HIS A 9 -19.12 -8.29 -3.42
C HIS A 9 -19.18 -9.37 -4.51
N ALA A 10 -18.09 -9.49 -5.27
CA ALA A 10 -17.86 -10.66 -6.11
C ALA A 10 -17.30 -11.78 -5.22
N VAL A 11 -18.20 -12.61 -4.68
CA VAL A 11 -17.87 -13.66 -3.71
C VAL A 11 -16.77 -14.58 -4.23
N GLY A 12 -15.80 -14.87 -3.35
CA GLY A 12 -14.57 -15.61 -3.68
C GLY A 12 -13.55 -14.85 -4.54
N ARG A 13 -13.72 -13.54 -4.77
CA ARG A 13 -12.84 -12.77 -5.66
C ARG A 13 -12.44 -11.40 -5.13
N SER A 14 -13.41 -10.51 -4.93
CA SER A 14 -13.13 -9.09 -4.67
C SER A 14 -14.33 -8.36 -4.06
N ILE A 15 -14.07 -7.27 -3.36
CA ILE A 15 -15.08 -6.24 -3.06
C ILE A 15 -14.81 -4.99 -3.88
N GLN A 16 -15.87 -4.29 -4.26
CA GLN A 16 -15.81 -2.99 -4.92
C GLN A 16 -16.57 -1.98 -4.07
N VAL A 17 -15.88 -0.96 -3.60
CA VAL A 17 -16.47 0.11 -2.79
C VAL A 17 -16.86 1.27 -3.71
N THR A 18 -18.06 1.81 -3.51
CA THR A 18 -18.64 2.88 -4.33
C THR A 18 -19.03 4.10 -3.49
N ALA A 19 -19.14 5.27 -4.13
CA ALA A 19 -19.79 6.47 -3.61
C ALA A 19 -20.89 6.89 -4.60
N GLY A 20 -22.15 6.66 -4.23
CA GLY A 20 -23.25 6.66 -5.20
C GLY A 20 -22.98 5.66 -6.32
N ASP A 21 -23.05 6.11 -7.57
CA ASP A 21 -22.79 5.27 -8.75
C ASP A 21 -21.30 5.17 -9.13
N GLY A 22 -20.42 5.94 -8.46
CA GLY A 22 -18.98 5.97 -8.75
C GLY A 22 -18.20 4.90 -7.99
N GLU A 23 -17.33 4.17 -8.67
CA GLU A 23 -16.36 3.26 -8.03
C GLU A 23 -15.24 4.07 -7.34
N LEU A 24 -14.99 3.80 -6.05
CA LEU A 24 -13.81 4.32 -5.35
C LEU A 24 -12.62 3.38 -5.52
N PHE A 25 -12.81 2.09 -5.28
CA PHE A 25 -11.80 1.08 -5.55
C PHE A 25 -12.37 -0.33 -5.64
N THR A 26 -11.60 -1.23 -6.25
CA THR A 26 -11.78 -2.68 -6.10
C THR A 26 -10.62 -3.26 -5.29
N TYR A 27 -10.94 -3.99 -4.21
CA TYR A 27 -9.99 -4.79 -3.45
C TYR A 27 -10.13 -6.26 -3.87
N VAL A 28 -9.13 -6.76 -4.59
CA VAL A 28 -9.06 -8.16 -5.00
C VAL A 28 -8.36 -8.92 -3.89
N TYR A 29 -9.09 -9.77 -3.17
CA TYR A 29 -8.52 -10.58 -2.09
C TYR A 29 -8.12 -11.99 -2.54
N GLN A 30 -8.69 -12.49 -3.64
CA GLN A 30 -8.29 -13.75 -4.28
C GLN A 30 -7.51 -13.46 -5.56
N ALA A 31 -6.24 -13.11 -5.42
CA ALA A 31 -5.35 -12.86 -6.56
C ALA A 31 -4.92 -14.19 -7.22
N THR A 32 -4.96 -14.24 -8.55
CA THR A 32 -4.60 -15.42 -9.36
C THR A 32 -3.43 -15.13 -10.30
N ASP A 33 -2.60 -14.16 -9.92
CA ASP A 33 -1.45 -13.74 -10.71
C ASP A 33 -0.41 -14.86 -10.84
N PRO A 34 0.53 -14.78 -11.80
CA PRO A 34 1.65 -15.71 -11.87
C PRO A 34 2.52 -15.67 -10.62
N GLN A 35 3.16 -16.80 -10.28
CA GLN A 35 4.02 -16.92 -9.10
C GLN A 35 5.10 -15.84 -9.04
N LEU A 36 5.72 -15.50 -10.19
CA LEU A 36 6.75 -14.46 -10.30
C LEU A 36 6.26 -13.08 -9.81
N GLU A 37 4.95 -12.86 -9.70
CA GLU A 37 4.36 -11.60 -9.25
C GLU A 37 3.86 -11.64 -7.82
N SER A 38 4.18 -12.72 -7.08
CA SER A 38 3.75 -12.98 -5.70
C SER A 38 2.25 -12.73 -5.49
N PRO A 39 1.39 -13.70 -5.84
CA PRO A 39 -0.06 -13.55 -5.76
C PRO A 39 -0.47 -13.11 -4.35
N ARG A 40 -1.12 -11.96 -4.25
CA ARG A 40 -1.49 -11.33 -2.97
C ARG A 40 -2.63 -10.34 -3.16
N PRO A 41 -3.38 -9.97 -2.11
CA PRO A 41 -4.43 -8.98 -2.24
C PRO A 41 -3.90 -7.60 -2.64
N PHE A 42 -4.71 -6.87 -3.42
CA PHE A 42 -4.35 -5.55 -3.93
C PHE A 42 -5.57 -4.65 -4.15
N PHE A 43 -5.34 -3.34 -4.22
CA PHE A 43 -6.34 -2.34 -4.57
C PHE A 43 -6.11 -1.82 -6.00
N HIS A 44 -7.00 -2.16 -6.92
CA HIS A 44 -7.05 -1.54 -8.25
C HIS A 44 -8.37 -1.89 -8.96
N PRO A 45 -9.02 -0.93 -9.66
CA PRO A 45 -8.67 0.49 -9.75
C PRO A 45 -8.82 1.22 -8.41
N ILE A 46 -8.26 2.43 -8.32
CA ILE A 46 -8.49 3.37 -7.21
C ILE A 46 -8.79 4.72 -7.84
N ARG A 47 -9.87 5.38 -7.43
CA ARG A 47 -10.39 6.60 -8.06
C ARG A 47 -10.71 7.68 -7.05
N THR A 48 -10.65 8.92 -7.48
CA THR A 48 -11.20 10.06 -6.74
C THR A 48 -12.73 10.09 -6.80
N LEU A 49 -13.38 11.01 -6.07
CA LEU A 49 -14.84 11.20 -6.15
C LEU A 49 -15.28 11.70 -7.54
N ALA A 50 -14.43 12.44 -8.26
CA ALA A 50 -14.70 12.80 -9.66
C ALA A 50 -14.39 11.68 -10.67
N GLY A 51 -14.01 10.49 -10.21
CA GLY A 51 -13.78 9.29 -11.02
C GLY A 51 -12.39 9.17 -11.65
N ASP A 52 -11.45 10.07 -11.33
CA ASP A 52 -10.10 10.05 -11.88
C ASP A 52 -9.28 8.91 -11.27
N LEU A 53 -8.63 8.10 -12.13
CA LEU A 53 -7.84 6.94 -11.71
C LEU A 53 -6.51 7.37 -11.11
N VAL A 54 -6.22 6.97 -9.87
CA VAL A 54 -4.99 7.30 -9.14
C VAL A 54 -4.08 6.08 -8.91
N SER A 55 -4.24 5.01 -9.67
CA SER A 55 -3.40 3.81 -9.57
C SER A 55 -3.18 3.13 -10.91
N VAL A 56 -2.12 2.32 -11.02
CA VAL A 56 -1.84 1.48 -12.20
C VAL A 56 -1.72 0.01 -11.83
N PHE A 57 -1.98 -0.88 -12.78
CA PHE A 57 -1.93 -2.33 -12.60
C PHE A 57 -1.05 -2.99 -13.66
N ARG A 58 -0.13 -3.84 -13.20
CA ARG A 58 0.86 -4.60 -14.01
C ARG A 58 1.52 -3.76 -15.12
N PRO A 59 2.13 -2.62 -14.79
CA PRO A 59 2.81 -1.81 -15.80
C PRO A 59 3.99 -2.62 -16.40
N HIS A 60 4.29 -2.43 -17.69
CA HIS A 60 5.23 -3.29 -18.41
C HIS A 60 6.67 -3.28 -17.85
N ASP A 61 7.03 -2.25 -17.09
CA ASP A 61 8.34 -2.12 -16.44
C ASP A 61 8.42 -2.91 -15.13
N HIS A 62 7.29 -3.14 -14.46
CA HIS A 62 7.18 -3.83 -13.18
C HIS A 62 5.83 -4.55 -13.09
N VAL A 63 5.72 -5.72 -13.72
CA VAL A 63 4.44 -6.44 -13.84
C VAL A 63 3.84 -6.87 -12.48
N TRP A 64 4.64 -6.92 -11.42
CA TRP A 64 4.19 -7.23 -10.05
C TRP A 64 3.62 -6.02 -9.28
N HIS A 65 3.65 -4.80 -9.84
CA HIS A 65 3.05 -3.61 -9.22
C HIS A 65 1.53 -3.51 -9.49
N LYS A 66 0.73 -3.37 -8.43
CA LYS A 66 -0.74 -3.47 -8.49
C LYS A 66 -1.41 -2.44 -7.57
N GLY A 67 -1.50 -1.20 -8.02
CA GLY A 67 -2.09 -0.09 -7.25
C GLY A 67 -1.54 0.01 -5.83
N ILE A 68 -2.34 -0.31 -4.80
CA ILE A 68 -1.86 -0.43 -3.42
C ILE A 68 -1.69 -1.91 -3.04
N THR A 69 -0.50 -2.27 -2.53
CA THR A 69 -0.22 -3.61 -1.97
C THR A 69 0.68 -3.56 -0.75
N TRP A 70 0.46 -4.48 0.21
CA TRP A 70 1.51 -4.83 1.17
C TRP A 70 2.65 -5.53 0.43
N SER A 71 3.86 -4.97 0.54
CA SER A 71 4.95 -5.21 -0.39
C SER A 71 6.22 -5.50 0.38
N LEU A 72 6.63 -6.77 0.41
CA LEU A 72 7.82 -7.23 1.14
C LEU A 72 8.78 -7.95 0.20
N PRO A 73 9.74 -7.24 -0.41
CA PRO A 73 10.72 -7.85 -1.31
C PRO A 73 11.78 -8.70 -0.58
N HIS A 74 11.94 -8.49 0.74
CA HIS A 74 12.88 -9.18 1.61
C HIS A 74 12.18 -9.57 2.93
N PHE A 75 11.82 -10.83 3.04
CA PHE A 75 11.23 -11.46 4.22
C PHE A 75 12.05 -12.71 4.55
N GLY A 76 13.19 -12.51 5.22
CA GLY A 76 14.27 -13.49 5.22
C GLY A 76 14.78 -13.73 3.80
N HIS A 77 14.73 -14.98 3.35
CA HIS A 77 15.06 -15.35 1.97
C HIS A 77 13.88 -15.20 0.99
N GLU A 78 12.67 -14.96 1.48
CA GLU A 78 11.44 -14.94 0.68
C GLU A 78 11.12 -13.53 0.15
N ASN A 79 10.40 -13.49 -0.96
CA ASN A 79 9.90 -12.28 -1.60
C ASN A 79 8.36 -12.38 -1.76
N PHE A 80 7.63 -11.57 -1.01
CA PHE A 80 6.16 -11.48 -1.07
C PHE A 80 5.67 -10.25 -1.86
N TRP A 81 6.55 -9.55 -2.58
CA TRP A 81 6.19 -8.46 -3.48
C TRP A 81 6.16 -8.86 -4.96
N GLY A 82 6.99 -9.83 -5.33
CA GLY A 82 7.16 -10.30 -6.70
C GLY A 82 8.41 -9.72 -7.36
N GLY A 83 8.67 -10.21 -8.56
CA GLY A 83 9.82 -9.87 -9.38
C GLY A 83 11.16 -10.37 -8.83
N PRO A 84 12.26 -9.88 -9.41
CA PRO A 84 13.61 -10.23 -8.99
C PRO A 84 13.95 -9.78 -7.56
N THR A 85 14.71 -10.60 -6.84
CA THR A 85 15.28 -10.26 -5.53
C THR A 85 16.67 -9.63 -5.72
N PHE A 86 16.99 -8.61 -4.93
CA PHE A 86 18.30 -7.96 -4.96
C PHE A 86 19.27 -8.64 -3.98
N SER A 87 20.53 -8.79 -4.37
CA SER A 87 21.63 -8.99 -3.44
C SER A 87 22.83 -8.13 -3.85
N LYS A 88 23.67 -7.77 -2.87
CA LYS A 88 24.90 -7.01 -3.13
C LYS A 88 25.83 -7.72 -4.13
N ASP A 89 25.91 -9.04 -4.04
CA ASP A 89 26.86 -9.83 -4.83
C ASP A 89 26.39 -10.08 -6.27
N ALA A 90 25.07 -10.25 -6.48
CA ALA A 90 24.52 -10.68 -7.76
C ALA A 90 23.60 -9.65 -8.44
N GLY A 91 23.30 -8.53 -7.77
CA GLY A 91 22.31 -7.56 -8.24
C GLY A 91 20.89 -8.15 -8.19
N TYR A 92 20.04 -7.71 -9.13
CA TYR A 92 18.69 -8.27 -9.27
C TYR A 92 18.72 -9.60 -10.03
N GLN A 93 18.23 -10.64 -9.39
CA GLN A 93 18.05 -11.95 -10.01
C GLN A 93 16.66 -12.50 -9.73
N GLN A 94 16.08 -13.16 -10.72
CA GLN A 94 14.86 -13.92 -10.51
C GLN A 94 15.24 -15.21 -9.78
N LEU A 95 14.77 -15.34 -8.54
CA LEU A 95 14.98 -16.52 -7.70
C LEU A 95 13.66 -17.28 -7.55
N ASP A 96 13.75 -18.52 -7.07
CA ASP A 96 12.59 -19.36 -6.72
C ASP A 96 12.12 -19.09 -5.28
N ASN A 97 11.87 -17.81 -4.96
CA ASN A 97 11.49 -17.35 -3.62
C ASN A 97 10.28 -16.41 -3.61
N ASN A 98 9.54 -16.31 -4.72
CA ASN A 98 8.35 -15.49 -4.75
C ASN A 98 7.22 -16.21 -4.01
N GLY A 99 6.88 -15.79 -2.80
CA GLY A 99 5.76 -16.33 -2.01
C GLY A 99 4.40 -15.74 -2.39
N SER A 100 3.34 -16.17 -1.71
CA SER A 100 1.96 -15.70 -1.88
C SER A 100 1.28 -15.35 -0.55
N MET A 101 0.30 -14.43 -0.60
CA MET A 101 -0.60 -14.12 0.52
C MET A 101 -1.99 -14.61 0.11
N ASN A 102 -2.43 -15.74 0.66
CA ASN A 102 -3.64 -16.42 0.22
C ASN A 102 -4.81 -16.04 1.11
N HIS A 103 -5.97 -15.78 0.52
CA HIS A 103 -7.19 -15.58 1.30
C HIS A 103 -7.74 -16.89 1.85
N ASP A 104 -8.04 -16.89 3.16
CA ASP A 104 -8.61 -18.05 3.84
C ASP A 104 -10.12 -17.90 4.08
N ARG A 105 -10.52 -16.78 4.69
CA ARG A 105 -11.93 -16.50 5.03
C ARG A 105 -12.19 -15.02 5.26
N ILE A 106 -13.45 -14.63 5.10
CA ILE A 106 -13.97 -13.30 5.46
C ILE A 106 -14.51 -13.38 6.89
N ASP A 107 -14.15 -12.41 7.72
CA ASP A 107 -14.69 -12.26 9.08
C ASP A 107 -15.84 -11.26 9.13
N ALA A 108 -15.74 -10.16 8.36
CA ALA A 108 -16.76 -9.11 8.36
C ALA A 108 -16.84 -8.39 7.01
N LEU A 109 -18.07 -7.98 6.66
CA LEU A 109 -18.38 -6.99 5.65
C LEU A 109 -19.51 -6.11 6.19
N ASP A 110 -19.15 -4.95 6.74
CA ASP A 110 -20.08 -3.98 7.32
C ASP A 110 -20.28 -2.83 6.33
N VAL A 111 -21.53 -2.46 6.05
CA VAL A 111 -21.88 -1.40 5.07
C VAL A 111 -22.95 -0.48 5.66
N SER A 112 -22.67 0.82 5.65
CA SER A 112 -23.62 1.91 5.93
C SER A 112 -23.42 3.05 4.93
N ASP A 113 -24.24 4.08 5.02
CA ASP A 113 -24.16 5.26 4.13
C ASP A 113 -22.81 6.00 4.21
N ASP A 114 -22.06 5.85 5.31
CA ASP A 114 -20.82 6.56 5.61
C ASP A 114 -19.63 5.63 5.91
N LEU A 115 -19.83 4.30 5.86
CA LEU A 115 -18.83 3.29 6.17
C LEU A 115 -18.90 2.10 5.21
N VAL A 116 -17.75 1.64 4.74
CA VAL A 116 -17.58 0.23 4.34
C VAL A 116 -16.39 -0.35 5.11
N ARG A 117 -16.60 -1.45 5.81
CA ARG A 117 -15.54 -2.21 6.48
C ARG A 117 -15.48 -3.63 5.97
N PHE A 118 -14.29 -4.09 5.61
CA PHE A 118 -14.03 -5.47 5.20
C PHE A 118 -12.88 -6.03 6.03
N ALA A 119 -13.11 -7.18 6.67
CA ALA A 119 -12.10 -7.87 7.45
C ALA A 119 -11.97 -9.33 7.00
N HIS A 120 -10.74 -9.80 6.86
CA HIS A 120 -10.45 -11.16 6.41
C HIS A 120 -9.13 -11.69 6.96
N HIS A 121 -8.98 -13.01 6.88
CA HIS A 121 -7.73 -13.70 7.19
C HIS A 121 -6.99 -14.12 5.93
N LEU A 122 -5.67 -14.11 6.04
CA LEU A 122 -4.74 -14.53 5.02
C LEU A 122 -3.69 -15.49 5.60
N SER A 123 -3.27 -16.46 4.79
CA SER A 123 -2.14 -17.35 5.09
C SER A 123 -1.02 -17.10 4.08
N TRP A 124 0.18 -16.84 4.58
CA TRP A 124 1.32 -16.56 3.71
C TRP A 124 2.12 -17.82 3.46
N ARG A 125 2.38 -18.11 2.18
CA ARG A 125 3.12 -19.29 1.76
C ARG A 125 4.37 -18.91 1.00
N THR A 126 5.51 -19.49 1.36
CA THR A 126 6.73 -19.39 0.55
C THR A 126 6.51 -20.01 -0.82
N GLN A 127 7.41 -19.76 -1.78
CA GLN A 127 7.30 -20.41 -3.09
C GLN A 127 7.35 -21.94 -2.97
N ALA A 128 8.13 -22.45 -2.01
CA ALA A 128 8.20 -23.88 -1.69
C ALA A 128 6.96 -24.44 -0.97
N GLY A 129 5.98 -23.58 -0.62
CA GLY A 129 4.70 -23.96 -0.03
C GLY A 129 4.63 -23.95 1.50
N ALA A 130 5.71 -23.56 2.18
CA ALA A 130 5.75 -23.49 3.64
C ALA A 130 4.87 -22.36 4.15
N HIS A 131 4.06 -22.62 5.17
CA HIS A 131 3.21 -21.62 5.82
C HIS A 131 4.00 -20.86 6.88
N VAL A 132 4.12 -19.53 6.72
CA VAL A 132 5.05 -18.72 7.54
C VAL A 132 4.40 -17.57 8.30
N VAL A 133 3.24 -17.09 7.85
CA VAL A 133 2.51 -16.00 8.53
C VAL A 133 1.01 -16.27 8.49
N ASP A 134 0.38 -16.15 9.66
CA ASP A 134 -1.06 -15.93 9.79
C ASP A 134 -1.32 -14.42 9.85
N GLU A 135 -2.15 -13.88 8.96
CA GLU A 135 -2.49 -12.46 8.92
C GLU A 135 -4.00 -12.23 9.12
N SER A 136 -4.34 -11.24 9.95
CA SER A 136 -5.66 -10.61 10.00
C SER A 136 -5.56 -9.21 9.39
N ARG A 137 -6.43 -8.90 8.43
CA ARG A 137 -6.44 -7.59 7.77
C ARG A 137 -7.84 -6.98 7.79
N SER A 138 -7.92 -5.70 8.14
CA SER A 138 -9.14 -4.90 8.19
C SER A 138 -8.96 -3.66 7.31
N LEU A 139 -9.97 -3.39 6.49
CA LEU A 139 -10.02 -2.30 5.53
C LEU A 139 -11.26 -1.49 5.83
N THR A 140 -11.09 -0.20 6.13
CA THR A 140 -12.23 0.65 6.45
C THR A 140 -12.24 1.91 5.61
N THR A 141 -13.33 2.14 4.89
CA THR A 141 -13.52 3.29 4.01
C THR A 141 -14.54 4.25 4.60
N ARG A 142 -14.24 5.54 4.57
CA ARG A 142 -15.12 6.64 4.95
C ARG A 142 -14.94 7.83 4.01
N PHE A 143 -15.94 8.70 3.96
CA PHE A 143 -15.75 10.03 3.38
C PHE A 143 -14.81 10.88 4.24
N ALA A 144 -14.11 11.80 3.58
CA ALA A 144 -13.34 12.87 4.20
C ALA A 144 -13.98 14.22 3.80
N ASP A 145 -13.52 15.33 4.38
CA ASP A 145 -14.03 16.65 3.99
C ASP A 145 -13.66 16.95 2.53
N GLU A 146 -12.48 16.48 2.08
CA GLU A 146 -12.02 16.54 0.70
C GLU A 146 -11.61 15.15 0.20
N GLY A 147 -12.58 14.41 -0.35
CA GLY A 147 -12.34 13.08 -0.93
C GLY A 147 -12.80 11.95 -0.02
N TRP A 148 -12.01 10.89 0.05
CA TRP A 148 -12.30 9.72 0.88
C TRP A 148 -11.02 9.10 1.44
N VAL A 149 -11.16 8.34 2.51
CA VAL A 149 -10.05 7.71 3.22
C VAL A 149 -10.25 6.21 3.35
N LEU A 150 -9.18 5.45 3.09
CA LEU A 150 -9.04 4.04 3.42
C LEU A 150 -8.10 3.89 4.62
N VAL A 151 -8.62 3.38 5.73
CA VAL A 151 -7.80 2.88 6.83
C VAL A 151 -7.46 1.42 6.51
N TYR A 152 -6.17 1.16 6.37
CA TYR A 152 -5.59 -0.18 6.17
C TYR A 152 -4.96 -0.63 7.47
N GLU A 153 -5.38 -1.79 7.97
CA GLU A 153 -4.86 -2.42 9.18
C GLU A 153 -4.45 -3.85 8.90
N THR A 154 -3.24 -4.22 9.31
CA THR A 154 -2.75 -5.59 9.25
C THR A 154 -2.12 -6.00 10.58
N ALA A 155 -2.40 -7.24 10.98
CA ALA A 155 -1.74 -7.93 12.08
C ALA A 155 -1.19 -9.24 11.54
N MET A 156 0.14 -9.38 11.54
CA MET A 156 0.87 -10.52 10.99
C MET A 156 1.51 -11.27 12.15
N THR A 157 1.24 -12.57 12.28
CA THR A 157 1.85 -13.44 13.29
C THR A 157 2.82 -14.40 12.63
N ASN A 158 4.07 -14.43 13.10
CA ASN A 158 5.09 -15.34 12.56
C ASN A 158 4.83 -16.76 13.06
N VAL A 159 4.53 -17.68 12.15
CA VAL A 159 4.28 -19.11 12.45
C VAL A 159 5.32 -20.03 11.81
N SER A 160 6.42 -19.48 11.30
CA SER A 160 7.49 -20.25 10.64
C SER A 160 8.29 -21.14 11.60
N GLY A 161 8.31 -20.82 12.90
CA GLY A 161 9.15 -21.51 13.90
C GLY A 161 10.54 -20.91 14.09
N GLU A 162 10.90 -19.86 13.33
CA GLU A 162 12.19 -19.16 13.44
C GLU A 162 12.02 -17.64 13.38
N THR A 163 13.07 -16.89 13.73
CA THR A 163 13.08 -15.43 13.58
C THR A 163 13.36 -15.04 12.13
N ILE A 164 12.45 -14.28 11.53
CA ILE A 164 12.57 -13.80 10.16
C ILE A 164 13.10 -12.37 10.17
N GLN A 165 14.16 -12.07 9.41
CA GLN A 165 14.64 -10.71 9.23
C GLN A 165 13.87 -10.05 8.09
N ILE A 166 13.00 -9.08 8.41
CA ILE A 166 12.27 -8.32 7.39
C ILE A 166 13.13 -7.11 7.02
N GLY A 167 13.39 -6.93 5.73
CA GLY A 167 14.27 -5.88 5.24
C GLY A 167 13.80 -5.27 3.93
N SER A 168 14.75 -4.70 3.21
CA SER A 168 14.56 -4.12 1.89
C SER A 168 15.82 -4.31 1.04
N PRO A 169 15.79 -3.98 -0.25
CA PRO A 169 17.03 -3.97 -1.04
C PRO A 169 18.12 -3.08 -0.44
N THR A 170 17.78 -2.01 0.30
CA THR A 170 18.77 -1.20 1.03
C THR A 170 19.49 -2.01 2.09
N THR A 171 18.78 -2.79 2.91
CA THR A 171 19.42 -3.67 3.90
C THR A 171 20.25 -4.77 3.23
N ALA A 172 19.86 -5.19 2.02
CA ALA A 172 20.63 -6.11 1.18
C ALA A 172 21.78 -5.46 0.37
N GLY A 173 22.06 -4.15 0.58
CA GLY A 173 23.21 -3.45 0.01
C GLY A 173 22.93 -2.54 -1.20
N ARG A 174 21.68 -2.40 -1.64
CA ARG A 174 21.27 -1.44 -2.70
C ARG A 174 20.94 -0.08 -2.09
N ALA A 175 21.91 0.83 -2.08
CA ALA A 175 21.68 2.19 -1.60
C ALA A 175 20.40 2.82 -2.19
N ASN A 176 19.60 3.46 -1.34
CA ASN A 176 18.38 4.21 -1.70
C ASN A 176 17.25 3.41 -2.37
N ALA A 177 17.19 2.09 -2.14
CA ALA A 177 16.12 1.22 -2.63
C ALA A 177 15.32 0.59 -1.47
N GLY A 178 15.00 1.39 -0.46
CA GLY A 178 14.45 0.92 0.81
C GLY A 178 12.94 0.68 0.80
N TYR A 179 12.36 0.22 -0.31
CA TYR A 179 10.93 -0.09 -0.37
C TYR A 179 10.62 -1.38 0.42
N GLY A 180 9.53 -1.36 1.18
CA GLY A 180 9.08 -2.48 2.01
C GLY A 180 7.99 -2.03 2.98
N GLY A 181 6.71 -2.28 2.68
CA GLY A 181 5.56 -1.75 3.42
C GLY A 181 4.29 -1.60 2.56
N LEU A 182 3.42 -0.65 2.88
CA LEU A 182 2.19 -0.38 2.13
C LEU A 182 2.49 0.47 0.88
N PHE A 183 2.84 -0.17 -0.22
CA PHE A 183 3.29 0.49 -1.43
C PHE A 183 2.13 0.94 -2.31
N TRP A 184 2.12 2.22 -2.70
CA TRP A 184 1.24 2.74 -3.76
C TRP A 184 2.02 2.96 -5.06
N ARG A 185 1.48 2.47 -6.18
CA ARG A 185 1.93 2.76 -7.54
C ARG A 185 0.90 3.61 -8.29
N GLY A 186 1.28 4.84 -8.64
CA GLY A 186 0.44 5.78 -9.39
C GLY A 186 0.38 5.50 -10.91
N PRO A 187 -0.54 6.17 -11.62
CA PRO A 187 -0.62 6.15 -13.08
C PRO A 187 0.68 6.62 -13.74
N ARG A 188 0.91 6.22 -14.99
CA ARG A 188 2.09 6.68 -15.73
C ARG A 188 2.10 8.18 -15.99
N SER A 189 0.93 8.80 -16.14
CA SER A 189 0.79 10.25 -16.29
C SER A 189 1.27 11.03 -15.06
N PHE A 190 1.45 10.37 -13.91
CA PHE A 190 1.96 10.99 -12.68
C PHE A 190 3.50 11.00 -12.62
N THR A 191 4.18 10.45 -13.63
CA THR A 191 5.64 10.59 -13.75
C THR A 191 6.03 12.06 -13.81
N ASN A 192 7.08 12.45 -13.09
CA ASN A 192 7.47 13.84 -12.82
C ASN A 192 6.42 14.66 -12.06
N GLY A 193 5.49 14.00 -11.35
CA GLY A 193 4.60 14.66 -10.40
C GLY A 193 5.33 15.06 -9.12
N THR A 194 4.55 15.58 -8.18
CA THR A 194 5.08 16.23 -6.97
C THR A 194 4.89 15.32 -5.76
N VAL A 195 5.98 15.02 -5.05
CA VAL A 195 5.90 14.39 -3.72
C VAL A 195 5.49 15.47 -2.71
N LEU A 196 4.55 15.13 -1.84
CA LEU A 196 4.03 16.00 -0.77
C LEU A 196 4.52 15.49 0.57
N ALA A 197 5.05 16.36 1.43
CA ALA A 197 5.53 15.99 2.75
C ALA A 197 5.39 17.15 3.76
N PRO A 198 5.43 16.88 5.08
CA PRO A 198 5.35 17.92 6.11
C PRO A 198 6.41 19.03 5.97
N GLN A 199 7.59 18.68 5.47
CA GLN A 199 8.72 19.56 5.22
C GLN A 199 8.58 20.40 3.93
N GLY A 200 7.50 20.20 3.17
CA GLY A 200 7.24 20.85 1.89
C GLY A 200 7.25 19.87 0.71
N LYS A 201 6.73 20.34 -0.42
CA LYS A 201 6.74 19.62 -1.69
C LYS A 201 8.15 19.42 -2.27
N GLY A 202 8.33 18.32 -2.98
CA GLY A 202 9.60 17.95 -3.63
C GLY A 202 9.44 16.81 -4.63
N GLY A 203 10.52 16.07 -4.86
CA GLY A 203 10.60 14.87 -5.69
C GLY A 203 11.37 13.75 -4.99
N ASP A 204 12.27 13.10 -5.74
CA ASP A 204 13.04 11.94 -5.29
C ASP A 204 13.99 12.22 -4.12
N GLU A 205 14.36 13.47 -3.87
CA GLU A 205 15.19 13.91 -2.74
C GLU A 205 14.50 13.74 -1.37
N LEU A 206 13.18 13.53 -1.36
CA LEU A 206 12.42 13.20 -0.15
C LEU A 206 12.51 11.70 0.23
N ARG A 207 13.11 10.86 -0.63
CA ARG A 207 13.31 9.44 -0.36
C ARG A 207 14.26 9.21 0.82
N GLY A 208 13.90 8.29 1.70
CA GLY A 208 14.63 7.96 2.93
C GLY A 208 14.37 8.95 4.07
N GLN A 209 13.64 10.05 3.84
CA GLN A 209 13.29 10.96 4.93
C GLN A 209 12.20 10.36 5.81
N ARG A 210 12.24 10.69 7.10
CA ARG A 210 11.21 10.30 8.07
C ARG A 210 10.12 11.35 8.16
N ALA A 211 8.87 10.92 8.12
CA ALA A 211 7.70 11.79 8.22
C ALA A 211 6.48 11.02 8.72
N ALA A 212 5.55 11.68 9.42
CA ALA A 212 4.30 11.05 9.86
C ALA A 212 3.32 10.80 8.70
N TRP A 213 3.52 11.48 7.57
CA TRP A 213 2.78 11.28 6.33
C TRP A 213 3.64 11.70 5.15
N MET A 214 3.39 11.11 3.99
CA MET A 214 3.81 11.63 2.69
C MET A 214 2.70 11.38 1.68
N GLY A 215 2.77 12.06 0.55
CA GLY A 215 1.79 11.95 -0.51
C GLY A 215 2.37 12.24 -1.88
N PHE A 216 1.47 12.26 -2.85
CA PHE A 216 1.82 12.52 -4.24
C PHE A 216 0.70 13.30 -4.90
N SER A 217 1.07 14.24 -5.77
CA SER A 217 0.15 14.96 -6.64
C SER A 217 0.59 14.79 -8.09
N GLY A 218 -0.34 14.42 -8.97
CA GLY A 218 -0.03 14.18 -10.37
C GLY A 218 -1.17 14.60 -11.29
N LYS A 219 -0.82 14.79 -12.57
CA LYS A 219 -1.77 15.16 -13.61
C LYS A 219 -2.26 13.93 -14.38
N HIS A 220 -3.50 14.00 -14.83
CA HIS A 220 -4.11 12.95 -15.63
C HIS A 220 -3.95 13.22 -17.11
N ASP A 221 -3.61 12.16 -17.85
CA ASP A 221 -3.81 12.17 -19.28
C ASP A 221 -5.31 12.28 -19.60
N ASN A 222 -5.63 12.78 -20.79
CA ASN A 222 -6.99 12.92 -21.36
C ASN A 222 -7.87 14.06 -20.82
N ASN A 223 -7.68 14.55 -19.59
CA ASN A 223 -8.56 15.60 -19.04
C ASN A 223 -7.84 16.77 -18.35
N ASP A 224 -6.51 16.76 -18.25
CA ASP A 224 -5.66 17.79 -17.60
C ASP A 224 -6.05 18.13 -16.15
N ARG A 225 -6.91 17.30 -15.53
CA ARG A 225 -7.16 17.36 -14.09
C ARG A 225 -5.94 16.84 -13.35
N ALA A 226 -5.89 17.11 -12.06
CA ALA A 226 -4.92 16.53 -11.16
C ALA A 226 -5.64 15.82 -10.02
N SER A 227 -4.93 14.91 -9.35
CA SER A 227 -5.39 14.31 -8.10
C SER A 227 -4.23 14.19 -7.13
N SER A 228 -4.58 14.06 -5.86
CA SER A 228 -3.62 13.91 -4.77
C SER A 228 -3.96 12.70 -3.92
N ILE A 229 -2.91 12.02 -3.46
CA ILE A 229 -3.00 10.92 -2.49
C ILE A 229 -2.10 11.25 -1.31
N ILE A 230 -2.58 11.06 -0.09
CA ILE A 230 -1.79 11.16 1.15
C ILE A 230 -1.84 9.81 1.86
N ILE A 231 -0.69 9.32 2.31
CA ILE A 231 -0.59 8.18 3.21
C ILE A 231 -0.10 8.71 4.57
N ALA A 232 -0.87 8.48 5.62
CA ALA A 232 -0.52 8.77 7.00
C ALA A 232 -0.16 7.48 7.74
N ASP A 233 0.93 7.52 8.48
CA ASP A 233 1.42 6.43 9.34
C ASP A 233 0.87 6.59 10.76
N ALA A 234 0.32 5.52 11.33
CA ALA A 234 -0.22 5.56 12.69
C ALA A 234 0.92 5.65 13.73
N ALA A 235 0.70 6.43 14.79
CA ALA A 235 1.73 6.71 15.80
C ALA A 235 2.17 5.46 16.60
N ASP A 236 1.35 4.41 16.60
CA ASP A 236 1.60 3.13 17.24
C ASP A 236 2.27 2.10 16.31
N ASN A 237 2.56 2.45 15.05
CA ASN A 237 3.33 1.59 14.16
C ASN A 237 4.77 1.42 14.65
N VAL A 238 5.30 0.22 14.44
CA VAL A 238 6.72 -0.05 14.67
C VAL A 238 7.55 0.91 13.81
N ARG A 239 8.52 1.59 14.45
CA ARG A 239 9.41 2.59 13.84
C ARG A 239 8.71 3.86 13.33
N HIS A 240 7.56 4.24 13.90
CA HIS A 240 6.95 5.54 13.67
C HIS A 240 7.89 6.72 14.05
N PRO A 241 7.94 7.81 13.25
CA PRO A 241 7.58 7.84 11.84
C PRO A 241 8.60 7.03 11.00
N PRO A 242 8.12 6.27 9.98
CA PRO A 242 8.98 5.44 9.16
C PRO A 242 9.82 6.31 8.22
N GLU A 243 10.88 5.73 7.69
CA GLU A 243 11.49 6.24 6.47
C GLU A 243 10.54 5.98 5.29
N TRP A 244 10.56 6.86 4.29
CA TRP A 244 9.67 6.75 3.14
C TRP A 244 10.43 6.39 1.87
N PHE A 245 9.94 5.39 1.15
CA PHE A 245 10.34 5.21 -0.23
C PHE A 245 9.39 6.01 -1.13
N VAL A 246 9.95 7.00 -1.82
CA VAL A 246 9.25 7.76 -2.86
C VAL A 246 10.01 7.70 -4.17
N ARG A 247 9.26 7.84 -5.26
CA ARG A 247 9.78 7.98 -6.60
C ARG A 247 8.81 8.83 -7.41
N SER A 248 9.36 9.72 -8.21
CA SER A 248 8.63 10.68 -9.05
C SER A 248 9.15 10.65 -10.48
N GLU A 249 10.48 10.57 -10.68
CA GLU A 249 11.12 10.70 -11.99
C GLU A 249 10.88 9.50 -12.92
N ASP A 250 11.06 8.26 -12.45
CA ASP A 250 10.81 7.07 -13.31
C ASP A 250 9.32 6.70 -13.33
N PHE A 251 8.65 6.89 -12.20
CA PHE A 251 7.23 6.61 -11.98
C PHE A 251 6.80 7.14 -10.62
N ALA A 252 5.50 7.42 -10.46
CA ALA A 252 4.92 7.81 -9.19
C ALA A 252 4.81 6.63 -8.22
N ALA A 253 5.47 6.74 -7.06
CA ALA A 253 5.31 5.82 -5.95
C ALA A 253 5.52 6.51 -4.61
N VAL A 254 4.78 6.04 -3.61
CA VAL A 254 4.89 6.42 -2.20
C VAL A 254 4.68 5.17 -1.37
N CYS A 255 5.57 4.93 -0.41
CA CYS A 255 5.53 3.78 0.46
C CYS A 255 6.13 4.15 1.83
N PRO A 256 5.34 4.15 2.93
CA PRO A 256 5.92 4.12 4.26
C PRO A 256 6.69 2.81 4.39
N ALA A 257 7.98 2.89 4.72
CA ALA A 257 8.89 1.77 4.70
C ALA A 257 9.56 1.57 6.06
N PRO A 258 8.90 0.86 7.01
CA PRO A 258 9.47 0.60 8.33
C PRO A 258 10.74 -0.28 8.27
N PHE A 259 11.04 -0.91 7.14
CA PHE A 259 12.20 -1.78 6.91
C PHE A 259 13.21 -1.15 5.92
N PHE A 260 13.21 0.18 5.79
CA PHE A 260 14.03 0.88 4.80
C PHE A 260 15.53 0.67 5.04
N SER A 261 16.11 1.23 6.11
CA SER A 261 17.57 1.18 6.32
C SER A 261 18.04 0.05 7.24
N GLU A 262 17.13 -0.53 8.03
CA GLU A 262 17.45 -1.54 9.04
C GLU A 262 16.51 -2.74 8.92
N GLU A 263 17.03 -3.95 9.13
CA GLU A 263 16.19 -5.13 9.25
C GLU A 263 15.37 -5.07 10.54
N LEU A 264 14.14 -5.58 10.48
CA LEU A 264 13.29 -5.76 11.65
C LEU A 264 13.20 -7.26 11.96
N PRO A 265 13.71 -7.71 13.12
CA PRO A 265 13.52 -9.07 13.57
C PRO A 265 12.04 -9.35 13.85
N PHE A 266 11.50 -10.38 13.20
CA PHE A 266 10.15 -10.88 13.41
C PHE A 266 10.23 -12.24 14.08
N GLU A 267 10.17 -12.26 15.41
CA GLU A 267 10.37 -13.48 16.21
C GLU A 267 9.23 -14.48 16.02
N SER A 268 9.54 -15.78 16.08
CA SER A 268 8.53 -16.84 16.02
C SER A 268 7.48 -16.66 17.12
N GLY A 269 6.21 -16.74 16.75
CA GLY A 269 5.05 -16.56 17.64
C GLY A 269 4.73 -15.10 17.98
N SER A 270 5.55 -14.12 17.58
CA SER A 270 5.24 -12.70 17.76
C SER A 270 4.27 -12.18 16.70
N THR A 271 3.61 -11.05 16.98
CA THR A 271 2.72 -10.37 16.04
C THR A 271 3.22 -8.95 15.76
N LEU A 272 3.42 -8.62 14.48
CA LEU A 272 3.64 -7.25 14.03
C LEU A 272 2.30 -6.62 13.58
N ARG A 273 2.10 -5.34 13.91
CA ARG A 273 0.90 -4.59 13.54
C ARG A 273 1.29 -3.33 12.80
N PHE A 274 0.57 -3.05 11.72
CA PHE A 274 0.70 -1.81 10.98
C PHE A 274 -0.66 -1.26 10.61
N ARG A 275 -0.80 0.05 10.73
CA ARG A 275 -2.01 0.81 10.43
C ARG A 275 -1.68 2.07 9.67
N TYR A 276 -2.37 2.31 8.56
CA TYR A 276 -2.18 3.46 7.69
C TYR A 276 -3.52 4.04 7.26
N ALA A 277 -3.58 5.35 7.04
CA ALA A 277 -4.70 5.99 6.37
C ALA A 277 -4.25 6.50 5.00
N VAL A 278 -4.93 6.06 3.95
CA VAL A 278 -4.73 6.50 2.57
C VAL A 278 -5.91 7.40 2.20
N LEU A 279 -5.66 8.70 2.08
CA LEU A 279 -6.65 9.66 1.62
C LEU A 279 -6.45 9.91 0.13
N VAL A 280 -7.54 9.84 -0.64
CA VAL A 280 -7.57 10.11 -2.09
C VAL A 280 -8.47 11.31 -2.36
N ALA A 281 -7.95 12.32 -3.04
CA ALA A 281 -8.64 13.57 -3.31
C ALA A 281 -8.50 14.02 -4.76
N ASP A 282 -9.53 14.70 -5.25
CA ASP A 282 -9.49 15.47 -6.49
C ASP A 282 -8.56 16.68 -6.36
N GLY A 283 -8.01 17.14 -7.49
CA GLY A 283 -7.18 18.34 -7.57
C GLY A 283 -5.74 18.16 -7.12
N ALA A 284 -4.88 19.06 -7.61
CA ALA A 284 -3.52 19.19 -7.13
C ALA A 284 -3.50 19.77 -5.71
N SER A 285 -2.46 19.46 -4.94
CA SER A 285 -2.28 20.00 -3.59
C SER A 285 -1.00 20.84 -3.51
N ASP A 286 -1.13 22.02 -2.89
CA ASP A 286 0.00 22.76 -2.35
C ASP A 286 0.32 22.29 -0.91
N ASP A 287 1.31 22.90 -0.27
CA ASP A 287 1.76 22.50 1.07
C ASP A 287 0.63 22.64 2.12
N GLN A 288 -0.17 23.71 2.04
CA GLN A 288 -1.26 23.97 2.98
C GLN A 288 -2.38 22.93 2.83
N ARG A 289 -2.80 22.67 1.60
CA ARG A 289 -3.83 21.67 1.30
C ARG A 289 -3.35 20.26 1.63
N ALA A 290 -2.10 19.93 1.31
CA ALA A 290 -1.51 18.63 1.67
C ALA A 290 -1.51 18.40 3.18
N ALA A 291 -1.14 19.40 3.98
CA ALA A 291 -1.21 19.32 5.43
C ALA A 291 -2.65 19.14 5.96
N ALA A 292 -3.63 19.81 5.35
CA ALA A 292 -5.04 19.65 5.71
C ALA A 292 -5.57 18.24 5.40
N LEU A 293 -5.26 17.70 4.22
CA LEU A 293 -5.58 16.33 3.84
C LEU A 293 -4.91 15.31 4.78
N ALA A 294 -3.64 15.54 5.13
CA ALA A 294 -2.95 14.68 6.10
C ALA A 294 -3.61 14.68 7.48
N ALA A 295 -4.06 15.84 7.97
CA ALA A 295 -4.80 15.92 9.23
C ALA A 295 -6.12 15.13 9.19
N GLN A 296 -6.83 15.14 8.05
CA GLN A 296 -8.03 14.32 7.86
C GLN A 296 -7.71 12.82 7.87
N ALA A 297 -6.64 12.41 7.17
CA ALA A 297 -6.18 11.02 7.17
C ALA A 297 -5.78 10.56 8.59
N GLN A 298 -5.05 11.38 9.34
CA GLN A 298 -4.65 11.10 10.72
C GLN A 298 -5.86 11.01 11.66
N LYS A 299 -6.87 11.88 11.50
CA LYS A 299 -8.12 11.79 12.26
C LYS A 299 -8.82 10.44 12.03
N ALA A 300 -8.79 9.92 10.80
CA ALA A 300 -9.38 8.62 10.48
C ALA A 300 -8.69 7.46 11.22
N LEU A 301 -7.39 7.56 11.53
CA LEU A 301 -6.66 6.56 12.33
C LEU A 301 -7.08 6.54 13.80
N ALA A 302 -7.57 7.66 14.33
CA ALA A 302 -8.05 7.78 15.71
C ALA A 302 -9.51 7.36 15.90
N ALA A 303 -10.26 7.19 14.81
CA ALA A 303 -11.69 6.86 14.82
C ALA A 303 -11.98 5.34 14.67
N GLY A 304 -10.93 4.51 14.70
CA GLY A 304 -10.99 3.05 14.60
C GLY A 304 -11.02 2.35 15.94
#